data_AF-A0A9P4VL79-F1
#
_entry.id   AF-A0A9P4VL79-F1
#
_cell.length_a   1.000
_cell.length_b   1.000
_cell.length_c   1.000
_cell.angle_alpha   90.00
_cell.angle_beta   90.00
_cell.angle_gamma   90.00
#
_symmetry.space_group_name_H-M   'P 1'
#
loop_
_entity.id
_entity.type
_entity.pdbx_description
1 polymer ?
#
loop_
_entity_poly.entity_id
_entity_poly.type
_entity_poly.pdbx_seq_one_letter_code
_entity_poly.pdbx_strand_id
1 'polypeptide(L)'
;MSSNNGMPTRSVPLDPNAGTFKPPQTPQTPPPDRHTQVATQTNTTDVGNLKGYVTKELFERMTASMTNILDIYGKDITTLNTRLGNLEEGSWTVKVGPFKKADSDVTPELLSTTVALDSLNIKPDIDEFEVIDSAVPDMDRVTSNHRDEGISNGVSEDKANRYVATYFYMLITLTMTSLGLPHVKHQQDAMHAATGSDAKPDAPPVVNPSKEATTSIWQPRFIQQLDPLNESILAEIPPQKETRGFTLEFLIDLFTGICWSPGVYYAPTKYGEVLLPGRCFWVLDATYEPYLPQKPGQHGAKLTPFFNDKLDDANRGPDYDNVPVFITASKYYPNSENRRKPKEYVYFGQYSQTRWSDKLDYDRQCELVPNNVKEYWAQKLSEVGRPAWVTEQMMKFFWPPPVYNGEMPKLGVPTGSAHNDETEREEQKWVEDMKKHLEKLRAWEKDATVKVTLLKKENIMDAFEAADCAYPPGLRMWWEYFECVGYDRGFNNMLIRHKEDLDEKKAAQRRF
;
A
#
# COMPACT_ATOMS: atom_id res chain seq x y z
N MET A 1 -40.74 -43.04 43.87
CA MET A 1 -39.43 -43.20 44.55
C MET A 1 -38.39 -42.59 43.62
N SER A 2 -38.03 -41.34 43.89
CA SER A 2 -37.15 -40.53 43.04
C SER A 2 -35.74 -40.56 43.62
N SER A 3 -34.75 -40.97 42.82
CA SER A 3 -33.34 -40.89 43.19
C SER A 3 -32.66 -39.73 42.46
N ASN A 4 -32.32 -38.73 43.25
CA ASN A 4 -31.53 -37.55 42.91
C ASN A 4 -30.04 -37.91 43.02
N ASN A 5 -29.28 -37.82 41.93
CA ASN A 5 -27.82 -37.86 41.96
C ASN A 5 -27.27 -36.49 41.57
N GLY A 6 -26.99 -35.66 42.57
CA GLY A 6 -26.28 -34.39 42.41
C GLY A 6 -24.76 -34.61 42.45
N MET A 7 -24.05 -34.15 41.42
CA MET A 7 -22.58 -34.03 41.44
C MET A 7 -22.15 -32.80 42.26
N PRO A 8 -21.06 -32.89 43.05
CA PRO A 8 -20.51 -31.74 43.77
C PRO A 8 -19.56 -30.93 42.87
N THR A 9 -19.91 -29.67 42.60
CA THR A 9 -19.00 -28.68 42.00
C THR A 9 -18.05 -28.13 43.08
N ARG A 10 -16.77 -28.50 43.01
CA ARG A 10 -15.70 -27.88 43.79
C ARG A 10 -15.20 -26.62 43.05
N SER A 11 -15.58 -25.44 43.53
CA SER A 11 -14.96 -24.18 43.10
C SER A 11 -13.65 -23.97 43.87
N VAL A 12 -12.53 -23.90 43.16
CA VAL A 12 -11.24 -23.49 43.71
C VAL A 12 -11.23 -21.96 43.81
N PRO A 13 -10.98 -21.35 44.99
CA PRO A 13 -10.87 -19.90 45.10
C PRO A 13 -9.58 -19.42 44.43
N LEU A 14 -9.71 -18.45 43.52
CA LEU A 14 -8.58 -17.76 42.89
C LEU A 14 -7.97 -16.77 43.88
N ASP A 15 -6.63 -16.76 43.95
CA ASP A 15 -5.85 -15.83 44.77
C ASP A 15 -5.92 -14.40 44.20
N PRO A 16 -6.46 -13.41 44.93
CA PRO A 16 -6.58 -12.03 44.45
C PRO A 16 -5.23 -11.30 44.32
N ASN A 17 -4.10 -11.90 44.70
CA ASN A 17 -2.77 -11.29 44.63
C ASN A 17 -1.88 -11.84 43.50
N ALA A 18 -2.39 -12.75 42.67
CA ALA A 18 -1.64 -13.28 41.54
C ALA A 18 -1.63 -12.26 40.37
N GLY A 19 -0.71 -11.27 40.41
CA GLY A 19 -0.37 -10.49 39.22
C GLY A 19 -0.11 -8.99 39.39
N THR A 20 0.72 -8.56 40.34
CA THR A 20 1.27 -7.19 40.32
C THR A 20 2.49 -7.11 39.40
N PHE A 21 2.27 -6.72 38.15
CA PHE A 21 3.32 -6.38 37.18
C PHE A 21 3.86 -4.97 37.48
N LYS A 22 5.15 -4.86 37.82
CA LYS A 22 5.85 -3.56 37.96
C LYS A 22 6.76 -3.35 36.75
N PRO A 23 6.47 -2.38 35.85
CA PRO A 23 7.36 -2.07 34.75
C PRO A 23 8.68 -1.45 35.25
N PRO A 24 9.82 -1.69 34.58
CA PRO A 24 11.09 -1.10 34.93
C PRO A 24 11.08 0.42 34.71
N GLN A 25 11.55 1.16 35.70
CA GLN A 25 11.72 2.61 35.62
C GLN A 25 12.91 2.95 34.71
N THR A 26 12.65 3.72 33.66
CA THR A 26 13.68 4.28 32.78
C THR A 26 14.37 5.47 33.47
N PRO A 27 15.71 5.57 33.44
CA PRO A 27 16.42 6.73 33.98
C PRO A 27 16.11 7.99 33.18
N GLN A 28 15.57 9.02 33.83
CA GLN A 28 15.48 10.38 33.30
C GLN A 28 16.82 11.09 33.51
N THR A 29 17.53 11.37 32.41
CA THR A 29 18.55 12.43 32.39
C THR A 29 18.52 13.10 31.02
N PRO A 30 18.29 14.43 30.94
CA PRO A 30 18.35 15.15 29.66
C PRO A 30 19.81 15.46 29.29
N PRO A 31 20.22 15.36 28.01
CA PRO A 31 21.48 15.90 27.55
C PRO A 31 21.37 17.43 27.32
N PRO A 32 22.47 18.18 27.48
CA PRO A 32 22.46 19.63 27.42
C PRO A 32 22.46 20.18 25.98
N ASP A 33 21.90 21.38 25.86
CA ASP A 33 21.81 22.21 24.66
C ASP A 33 23.12 22.32 23.88
N ARG A 34 23.06 22.05 22.57
CA ARG A 34 24.05 22.49 21.60
C ARG A 34 23.40 23.37 20.55
N HIS A 35 23.59 24.67 20.72
CA HIS A 35 23.52 25.64 19.65
C HIS A 35 24.59 25.31 18.60
N THR A 36 24.17 25.05 17.36
CA THR A 36 25.05 25.11 16.19
C THR A 36 24.34 25.92 15.11
N GLN A 37 24.80 27.15 14.92
CA GLN A 37 24.66 27.88 13.66
C GLN A 37 25.40 27.10 12.55
N VAL A 38 24.93 27.17 11.30
CA VAL A 38 25.73 27.54 10.11
C VAL A 38 25.06 27.15 8.77
N ALA A 39 25.14 28.12 7.85
CA ALA A 39 25.19 28.09 6.38
C ALA A 39 24.03 27.53 5.54
N THR A 40 23.35 28.50 4.93
CA THR A 40 22.69 28.47 3.63
C THR A 40 23.64 27.94 2.53
N GLN A 41 23.25 26.89 1.82
CA GLN A 41 23.73 26.60 0.47
C GLN A 41 22.53 26.56 -0.48
N THR A 42 22.51 27.52 -1.39
CA THR A 42 21.55 27.67 -2.48
C THR A 42 21.96 26.77 -3.64
N ASN A 43 21.16 25.75 -3.96
CA ASN A 43 21.15 25.13 -5.28
C ASN A 43 19.87 25.56 -6.01
N THR A 44 20.04 26.46 -6.97
CA THR A 44 19.01 26.88 -7.91
C THR A 44 18.73 25.76 -8.89
N THR A 45 17.51 25.24 -8.91
CA THR A 45 17.01 24.42 -10.03
C THR A 45 15.77 25.10 -10.59
N ASP A 46 15.89 25.51 -11.84
CA ASP A 46 14.86 26.15 -12.64
C ASP A 46 13.81 25.11 -13.03
N VAL A 47 12.54 25.33 -12.66
CA VAL A 47 11.41 24.49 -13.11
C VAL A 47 10.20 25.37 -13.37
N GLY A 48 9.98 25.69 -14.64
CA GLY A 48 8.77 26.31 -15.15
C GLY A 48 7.77 25.28 -15.70
N ASN A 49 6.51 25.41 -15.28
CA ASN A 49 5.25 24.96 -15.90
C ASN A 49 5.13 23.50 -16.44
N LEU A 50 4.46 22.63 -15.66
CA LEU A 50 3.85 21.39 -16.15
C LEU A 50 2.32 21.52 -16.24
N LYS A 51 1.83 21.72 -17.48
CA LYS A 51 0.61 21.05 -17.95
C LYS A 51 1.06 19.71 -18.56
N GLY A 52 0.27 18.66 -18.36
CA GLY A 52 0.64 17.26 -18.62
C GLY A 52 1.07 16.96 -20.06
N TYR A 53 2.35 17.20 -20.33
CA TYR A 53 3.08 16.66 -21.46
C TYR A 53 4.21 15.81 -20.89
N VAL A 54 4.44 14.64 -21.46
CA VAL A 54 5.75 13.98 -21.32
C VAL A 54 6.71 14.87 -22.12
N THR A 55 7.36 15.82 -21.44
CA THR A 55 8.39 16.63 -22.09
C THR A 55 9.54 15.71 -22.48
N LYS A 56 10.25 16.06 -23.56
CA LYS A 56 11.45 15.32 -23.99
C LYS A 56 12.42 15.13 -22.81
N GLU A 57 12.56 16.14 -21.97
CA GLU A 57 13.38 16.12 -20.76
C GLU A 57 12.85 15.17 -19.67
N LEU A 58 11.53 15.06 -19.48
CA LEU A 58 10.96 14.08 -18.56
C LEU A 58 11.15 12.65 -19.08
N PHE A 59 10.98 12.45 -20.39
CA PHE A 59 11.26 11.17 -21.03
C PHE A 59 12.74 10.79 -20.95
N GLU A 60 13.64 11.74 -21.19
CA GLU A 60 15.09 11.55 -21.06
C GLU A 60 15.48 11.28 -19.60
N ARG A 61 14.86 11.94 -18.61
CA ARG A 61 15.07 11.65 -17.18
C ARG A 61 14.56 10.27 -16.79
N MET A 62 13.38 9.87 -17.25
CA MET A 62 12.85 8.53 -17.02
C MET A 62 13.72 7.46 -17.68
N THR A 63 14.18 7.71 -18.91
CA THR A 63 15.09 6.82 -19.64
C THR A 63 16.43 6.70 -18.91
N ALA A 64 17.02 7.82 -18.49
CA ALA A 64 18.25 7.82 -17.70
C ALA A 64 18.10 7.10 -16.36
N SER A 65 16.95 7.26 -15.69
CA SER A 65 16.62 6.54 -14.46
C SER A 65 16.48 5.03 -14.70
N MET A 66 15.81 4.62 -15.78
CA MET A 66 15.68 3.20 -16.15
C MET A 66 17.04 2.59 -16.53
N THR A 67 17.87 3.32 -17.28
CA THR A 67 19.23 2.88 -17.62
C THR A 67 20.10 2.70 -16.38
N ASN A 68 20.01 3.61 -15.40
CA ASN A 68 20.73 3.48 -14.13
C ASN A 68 20.26 2.26 -13.33
N ILE A 69 18.95 2.01 -13.28
CA ILE A 69 18.40 0.81 -12.63
C ILE A 69 18.89 -0.47 -13.32
N LEU A 70 18.90 -0.49 -14.66
CA LEU A 70 19.42 -1.64 -15.43
C LEU A 70 20.93 -1.86 -15.22
N ASP A 71 21.72 -0.80 -15.09
CA ASP A 71 23.15 -0.89 -14.77
C ASP A 71 23.40 -1.44 -13.35
N ILE A 72 22.57 -1.05 -12.38
CA ILE A 72 22.60 -1.62 -11.02
C ILE A 72 22.31 -3.12 -11.05
N TYR A 73 21.23 -3.54 -11.71
CA TYR A 73 20.90 -4.96 -11.83
C TYR A 73 21.94 -5.74 -12.63
N GLY A 74 22.54 -5.14 -13.67
CA GLY A 74 23.63 -5.76 -14.43
C GLY A 74 24.87 -6.01 -13.57
N LYS A 75 25.23 -5.06 -12.70
CA LYS A 75 26.34 -5.22 -11.74
C LYS A 75 26.04 -6.29 -10.69
N ASP A 76 24.81 -6.35 -10.19
CA ASP A 76 24.39 -7.37 -9.22
C ASP A 76 24.42 -8.77 -9.85
N ILE A 77 23.92 -8.93 -11.08
CA ILE A 77 23.98 -10.20 -11.82
C ILE A 77 25.43 -10.62 -12.07
N THR A 78 26.28 -9.69 -12.48
CA THR A 78 27.71 -9.98 -12.71
C THR A 78 28.39 -10.41 -11.42
N THR A 79 28.12 -9.70 -10.32
CA THR A 79 28.65 -10.04 -8.99
C THR A 79 28.17 -11.40 -8.52
N LEU A 80 26.90 -11.74 -8.78
CA LEU A 80 26.32 -13.02 -8.42
C LEU A 80 26.95 -14.16 -9.23
N ASN A 81 27.14 -13.96 -10.54
CA ASN A 81 27.80 -14.92 -11.42
C ASN A 81 29.28 -15.11 -11.05
N THR A 82 30.00 -14.04 -10.66
CA THR A 82 31.37 -14.16 -10.15
C THR A 82 31.40 -14.94 -8.83
N ARG A 83 30.45 -14.70 -7.92
CA ARG A 83 30.34 -15.49 -6.67
C ARG A 83 30.01 -16.95 -6.94
N LEU A 84 29.15 -17.22 -7.92
CA LEU A 84 28.79 -18.58 -8.33
C LEU A 84 29.99 -19.29 -8.97
N GLY A 85 30.74 -18.63 -9.84
CA GLY A 85 31.99 -19.17 -10.40
C GLY A 85 33.05 -19.45 -9.33
N ASN A 86 33.22 -18.54 -8.36
CA ASN A 86 34.12 -18.76 -7.23
C ASN A 86 33.67 -19.93 -6.31
N LEU A 87 32.36 -20.21 -6.25
CA LEU A 87 31.80 -21.37 -5.55
C LEU A 87 32.08 -22.67 -6.32
N GLU A 88 31.95 -22.65 -7.64
CA GLU A 88 32.22 -23.79 -8.53
C GLU A 88 33.70 -24.15 -8.60
N GLU A 89 34.60 -23.16 -8.54
CA GLU A 89 36.06 -23.37 -8.54
C GLU A 89 36.63 -23.84 -7.19
N GLY A 90 35.79 -24.09 -6.19
CA GLY A 90 36.18 -24.72 -4.91
C GLY A 90 37.14 -23.89 -4.04
N SER A 91 37.29 -22.59 -4.31
CA SER A 91 38.31 -21.73 -3.70
C SER A 91 37.81 -20.95 -2.49
N TRP A 92 37.02 -21.58 -1.63
CA TRP A 92 36.64 -21.02 -0.33
C TRP A 92 37.39 -21.69 0.81
N THR A 93 38.01 -20.88 1.67
CA THR A 93 38.54 -21.29 2.98
C THR A 93 37.65 -20.69 4.06
N VAL A 94 36.91 -21.52 4.79
CA VAL A 94 36.15 -21.06 5.96
C VAL A 94 37.12 -20.76 7.09
N LYS A 95 37.34 -19.47 7.39
CA LYS A 95 37.94 -19.08 8.67
C LYS A 95 36.87 -19.13 9.75
N VAL A 96 36.81 -20.25 10.45
CA VAL A 96 36.05 -20.35 11.71
C VAL A 96 36.76 -19.48 12.74
N GLY A 97 36.06 -18.46 13.26
CA GLY A 97 36.56 -17.65 14.38
C GLY A 97 36.79 -18.49 15.64
N PRO A 98 37.56 -18.00 16.63
CA PRO A 98 37.95 -18.79 17.79
C PRO A 98 36.72 -19.29 18.55
N PHE A 99 36.52 -20.61 18.54
CA PHE A 99 35.55 -21.30 19.37
C PHE A 99 36.02 -21.19 20.83
N LYS A 100 35.20 -20.60 21.72
CA LYS A 100 35.41 -20.73 23.17
C LYS A 100 35.18 -22.19 23.55
N LYS A 101 36.27 -22.93 23.76
CA LYS A 101 36.25 -24.28 24.31
C LYS A 101 35.82 -24.20 25.78
N ALA A 102 34.78 -24.93 26.17
CA ALA A 102 34.55 -25.26 27.56
C ALA A 102 35.57 -26.33 27.97
N ASP A 103 36.11 -26.21 29.18
CA ASP A 103 37.11 -27.10 29.76
C ASP A 103 36.64 -28.56 29.74
N SER A 104 37.43 -29.43 29.08
CA SER A 104 37.68 -30.80 29.53
C SER A 104 38.73 -31.47 28.64
N ASP A 105 39.68 -32.11 29.31
CA ASP A 105 40.77 -32.92 28.78
C ASP A 105 40.28 -34.17 28.06
N VAL A 106 40.60 -34.34 26.77
CA VAL A 106 40.95 -35.63 26.13
C VAL A 106 41.85 -35.36 24.90
N THR A 107 42.88 -36.20 24.74
CA THR A 107 43.92 -36.24 23.69
C THR A 107 43.43 -36.59 22.27
N PRO A 108 44.21 -36.30 21.20
CA PRO A 108 43.79 -36.49 19.81
C PRO A 108 44.37 -37.76 19.16
N GLU A 109 43.55 -38.50 18.39
CA GLU A 109 44.03 -39.47 17.41
C GLU A 109 43.13 -39.48 16.16
N LEU A 110 43.74 -39.07 15.03
CA LEU A 110 43.56 -39.52 13.64
C LEU A 110 42.14 -39.87 13.10
N LEU A 111 41.70 -39.15 12.05
CA LEU A 111 41.72 -39.66 10.67
C LEU A 111 41.24 -38.62 9.64
N SER A 112 42.04 -38.45 8.59
CA SER A 112 41.66 -37.84 7.32
C SER A 112 40.68 -38.74 6.55
N THR A 113 39.70 -38.17 5.88
CA THR A 113 39.06 -38.81 4.72
C THR A 113 38.72 -37.77 3.67
N THR A 114 39.54 -37.76 2.61
CA THR A 114 39.26 -37.14 1.32
C THR A 114 38.28 -38.04 0.58
N VAL A 115 37.10 -37.54 0.20
CA VAL A 115 36.20 -38.22 -0.73
C VAL A 115 36.17 -37.45 -2.03
N ALA A 116 36.60 -38.14 -3.09
CA ALA A 116 36.54 -37.69 -4.47
C ALA A 116 35.09 -37.73 -4.99
N LEU A 117 34.69 -36.69 -5.71
CA LEU A 117 33.49 -36.65 -6.53
C LEU A 117 33.88 -36.37 -7.99
N ASP A 118 34.57 -37.32 -8.60
CA ASP A 118 34.61 -37.48 -10.06
C ASP A 118 33.52 -38.50 -10.43
N SER A 119 32.28 -38.04 -10.62
CA SER A 119 31.20 -38.80 -11.28
C SER A 119 29.95 -37.93 -11.39
N LEU A 120 29.89 -37.07 -12.42
CA LEU A 120 28.64 -36.67 -13.10
C LEU A 120 29.02 -35.83 -14.33
N ASN A 121 29.33 -36.55 -15.41
CA ASN A 121 29.51 -35.99 -16.74
C ASN A 121 28.12 -35.75 -17.34
N ILE A 122 27.59 -34.53 -17.25
CA ILE A 122 26.43 -34.08 -18.02
C ILE A 122 26.87 -32.85 -18.81
N LYS A 123 27.16 -33.06 -20.10
CA LYS A 123 27.23 -31.98 -21.09
C LYS A 123 25.81 -31.43 -21.32
N PRO A 124 25.58 -30.11 -21.29
CA PRO A 124 24.47 -29.53 -22.01
C PRO A 124 24.90 -29.30 -23.48
N ASP A 125 24.17 -29.94 -24.39
CA ASP A 125 24.11 -29.54 -25.80
C ASP A 125 23.54 -28.12 -25.88
N ILE A 126 24.35 -27.19 -26.39
CA ILE A 126 23.89 -25.89 -26.86
C ILE A 126 24.46 -25.76 -28.26
N ASP A 127 23.70 -26.24 -29.24
CA ASP A 127 23.85 -25.86 -30.64
C ASP A 127 22.51 -25.27 -31.13
N GLU A 128 22.65 -24.23 -31.95
CA GLU A 128 21.62 -23.53 -32.74
C GLU A 128 20.64 -22.59 -32.01
N PHE A 129 21.08 -21.34 -31.84
CA PHE A 129 20.21 -20.19 -32.15
C PHE A 129 20.83 -19.42 -33.31
N GLU A 130 20.21 -19.56 -34.49
CA GLU A 130 20.46 -18.70 -35.64
C GLU A 130 20.15 -17.24 -35.28
N VAL A 131 21.11 -16.37 -35.60
CA VAL A 131 20.95 -14.92 -35.59
C VAL A 131 20.02 -14.54 -36.73
N ILE A 132 18.76 -14.22 -36.42
CA ILE A 132 17.85 -13.57 -37.37
C ILE A 132 18.19 -12.08 -37.39
N ASP A 133 19.07 -11.69 -38.30
CA ASP A 133 19.20 -10.31 -38.75
C ASP A 133 17.93 -9.92 -39.52
N SER A 134 17.08 -9.08 -38.94
CA SER A 134 15.99 -8.44 -39.69
C SER A 134 15.78 -6.98 -39.26
N ALA A 135 16.25 -6.10 -40.15
CA ALA A 135 15.67 -4.83 -40.56
C ALA A 135 15.15 -3.88 -39.46
N VAL A 136 16.04 -3.07 -38.92
CA VAL A 136 15.69 -1.74 -38.40
C VAL A 136 15.43 -0.82 -39.60
N PRO A 137 14.26 -0.17 -39.73
CA PRO A 137 14.08 0.88 -40.72
C PRO A 137 14.83 2.13 -40.28
N ASP A 138 15.76 2.55 -41.13
CA ASP A 138 16.51 3.79 -41.05
C ASP A 138 15.57 5.01 -40.96
N MET A 139 15.59 5.71 -39.83
CA MET A 139 14.70 6.84 -39.52
C MET A 139 15.38 8.21 -39.70
N ASP A 140 16.48 8.30 -40.44
CA ASP A 140 17.19 9.56 -40.71
C ASP A 140 16.81 10.22 -42.06
N ARG A 141 15.68 9.84 -42.68
CA ARG A 141 15.31 10.32 -44.02
C ARG A 141 13.96 11.03 -44.15
N VAL A 142 13.50 11.73 -43.10
CA VAL A 142 12.25 12.55 -43.15
C VAL A 142 12.43 14.01 -42.71
N THR A 143 13.62 14.59 -42.85
CA THR A 143 13.78 16.06 -42.73
C THR A 143 14.67 16.66 -43.82
N SER A 144 14.31 16.46 -45.08
CA SER A 144 14.68 17.42 -46.13
C SER A 144 13.78 17.22 -47.34
N ASN A 145 12.77 18.08 -47.46
CA ASN A 145 12.16 18.59 -48.69
C ASN A 145 10.68 18.90 -48.45
N HIS A 146 10.38 20.13 -48.04
CA HIS A 146 9.35 20.95 -48.69
C HIS A 146 9.37 22.36 -48.08
N ARG A 147 9.90 23.30 -48.87
CA ARG A 147 9.50 24.71 -48.81
C ARG A 147 8.16 24.83 -49.54
N ASP A 148 7.37 25.78 -49.03
CA ASP A 148 6.18 26.40 -49.63
C ASP A 148 4.99 25.48 -49.93
N GLU A 149 4.03 25.45 -49.00
CA GLU A 149 2.65 25.91 -49.23
C GLU A 149 1.86 25.76 -47.92
N GLY A 150 1.15 26.82 -47.52
CA GLY A 150 0.33 26.81 -46.33
C GLY A 150 -0.94 26.00 -46.53
N ILE A 151 -1.25 25.11 -45.58
CA ILE A 151 -2.59 24.68 -45.18
C ILE A 151 -2.46 24.04 -43.79
N SER A 152 -3.33 24.47 -42.87
CA SER A 152 -3.50 23.87 -41.55
C SER A 152 -3.94 22.40 -41.67
N ASN A 153 -3.34 21.49 -40.91
CA ASN A 153 -4.02 20.27 -40.45
C ASN A 153 -3.33 19.72 -39.20
N GLY A 154 -4.07 19.73 -38.09
CA GLY A 154 -3.66 19.09 -36.85
C GLY A 154 -3.67 17.58 -36.99
N VAL A 155 -2.55 16.94 -36.66
CA VAL A 155 -2.52 15.51 -36.38
C VAL A 155 -3.24 15.33 -35.05
N SER A 156 -4.41 14.68 -35.10
CA SER A 156 -5.23 14.40 -33.91
C SER A 156 -4.43 13.65 -32.85
N GLU A 157 -4.43 14.20 -31.64
CA GLU A 157 -3.90 13.72 -30.36
C GLU A 157 -4.26 12.24 -30.07
N ASP A 158 -5.35 11.77 -30.67
CA ASP A 158 -5.82 10.39 -30.58
C ASP A 158 -4.90 9.38 -31.31
N LYS A 159 -4.12 9.80 -32.30
CA LYS A 159 -3.17 8.91 -33.00
C LYS A 159 -1.95 8.61 -32.14
N ALA A 160 -1.37 9.59 -31.46
CA ALA A 160 -0.17 9.40 -30.63
C ALA A 160 -0.46 8.48 -29.42
N ASN A 161 -1.62 8.64 -28.77
CA ASN A 161 -2.05 7.75 -27.69
C ASN A 161 -2.37 6.34 -28.17
N ARG A 162 -2.92 6.19 -29.39
CA ARG A 162 -3.08 4.88 -30.04
C ARG A 162 -1.74 4.21 -30.33
N TYR A 163 -0.70 4.95 -30.72
CA TYR A 163 0.63 4.35 -30.96
C TYR A 163 1.28 3.84 -29.67
N VAL A 164 1.20 4.60 -28.57
CA VAL A 164 1.72 4.16 -27.26
C VAL A 164 0.96 2.94 -26.75
N ALA A 165 -0.37 2.95 -26.83
CA ALA A 165 -1.20 1.81 -26.44
C ALA A 165 -0.94 0.56 -27.31
N THR A 166 -0.76 0.74 -28.63
CA THR A 166 -0.46 -0.36 -29.56
C THR A 166 0.93 -0.95 -29.30
N TYR A 167 1.92 -0.11 -28.97
CA TYR A 167 3.26 -0.56 -28.62
C TYR A 167 3.26 -1.35 -27.30
N PHE A 168 2.51 -0.89 -26.30
CA PHE A 168 2.34 -1.59 -25.03
C PHE A 168 1.60 -2.93 -25.21
N TYR A 169 0.56 -2.95 -26.05
CA TYR A 169 -0.19 -4.17 -26.36
C TYR A 169 0.66 -5.18 -27.15
N MET A 170 1.49 -4.73 -28.09
CA MET A 170 2.45 -5.60 -28.78
C MET A 170 3.49 -6.16 -27.81
N LEU A 171 4.04 -5.36 -26.88
CA LEU A 171 5.01 -5.84 -25.89
C LEU A 171 4.42 -6.95 -25.01
N ILE A 172 3.17 -6.77 -24.55
CA ILE A 172 2.42 -7.76 -23.75
C ILE A 172 2.11 -9.02 -24.58
N THR A 173 1.72 -8.86 -25.85
CA THR A 173 1.37 -9.99 -26.72
C THR A 173 2.63 -10.79 -27.08
N LEU A 174 3.77 -10.13 -27.30
CA LEU A 174 5.06 -10.77 -27.59
C LEU A 174 5.58 -11.56 -26.38
N THR A 175 5.44 -11.01 -25.17
CA THR A 175 5.78 -11.71 -23.91
C THR A 175 4.82 -12.85 -23.59
N MET A 176 3.53 -12.74 -23.91
CA MET A 176 2.57 -13.83 -23.73
C MET A 176 2.80 -14.97 -24.73
N THR A 177 3.23 -14.64 -25.96
CA THR A 177 3.53 -15.63 -27.00
C THR A 177 4.84 -16.38 -26.73
N SER A 178 5.86 -15.70 -26.21
CA SER A 178 7.12 -16.35 -25.79
C SER A 178 6.94 -17.28 -24.58
N LEU A 179 5.85 -17.14 -23.82
CA LEU A 179 5.49 -17.98 -22.68
C LEU A 179 4.52 -19.13 -23.02
N GLY A 180 4.15 -19.32 -24.30
CA GLY A 180 3.41 -20.50 -24.77
C GLY A 180 1.97 -20.64 -24.27
N LEU A 181 1.30 -19.54 -23.89
CA LEU A 181 -0.08 -19.59 -23.36
C LEU A 181 -1.13 -19.54 -24.49
N PRO A 182 -2.16 -20.42 -24.48
CA PRO A 182 -3.17 -20.45 -25.53
C PRO A 182 -4.18 -19.29 -25.42
N HIS A 183 -4.55 -18.75 -26.59
CA HIS A 183 -5.56 -17.71 -26.77
C HIS A 183 -6.98 -18.28 -26.52
N VAL A 184 -7.66 -17.82 -25.46
CA VAL A 184 -8.99 -18.31 -25.06
C VAL A 184 -10.10 -17.59 -25.82
N LYS A 185 -10.89 -18.33 -26.60
CA LYS A 185 -12.12 -17.84 -27.26
C LYS A 185 -13.27 -17.74 -26.25
N HIS A 186 -13.96 -16.60 -26.26
CA HIS A 186 -15.19 -16.35 -25.50
C HIS A 186 -16.32 -17.30 -25.91
N GLN A 187 -16.99 -17.90 -24.92
CA GLN A 187 -18.27 -18.57 -25.08
C GLN A 187 -19.25 -17.95 -24.08
N GLN A 188 -20.11 -17.06 -24.57
CA GLN A 188 -21.32 -16.58 -23.91
C GLN A 188 -22.47 -17.41 -24.43
N ASP A 189 -23.19 -18.10 -23.54
CA ASP A 189 -24.61 -18.44 -23.74
C ASP A 189 -25.25 -18.90 -22.42
N ALA A 190 -26.57 -18.72 -22.37
CA ALA A 190 -27.54 -19.14 -21.36
C ALA A 190 -27.79 -18.22 -20.12
N MET A 191 -28.50 -17.12 -20.35
CA MET A 191 -29.63 -16.72 -19.49
C MET A 191 -30.92 -16.86 -20.30
N HIS A 192 -31.91 -17.59 -19.79
CA HIS A 192 -33.34 -17.20 -19.81
C HIS A 192 -34.17 -18.25 -19.06
N ALA A 193 -34.91 -17.77 -18.05
CA ALA A 193 -36.34 -18.02 -17.80
C ALA A 193 -36.64 -18.21 -16.31
N ALA A 194 -37.41 -17.27 -15.73
CA ALA A 194 -38.66 -17.55 -15.02
C ALA A 194 -39.21 -16.25 -14.41
N THR A 195 -40.21 -15.68 -15.09
CA THR A 195 -41.17 -14.72 -14.55
C THR A 195 -42.30 -15.48 -13.85
N GLY A 196 -42.75 -14.99 -12.70
CA GLY A 196 -43.93 -15.48 -11.99
C GLY A 196 -44.47 -14.42 -11.02
N SER A 197 -45.70 -13.98 -11.26
CA SER A 197 -46.50 -13.05 -10.47
C SER A 197 -46.91 -13.63 -9.11
N ASP A 198 -47.13 -12.81 -8.09
CA ASP A 198 -48.48 -12.43 -7.63
C ASP A 198 -48.54 -11.77 -6.24
N ALA A 199 -49.56 -10.92 -6.11
CA ALA A 199 -50.33 -10.53 -4.92
C ALA A 199 -49.69 -9.66 -3.82
N LYS A 200 -50.23 -8.44 -3.76
CA LYS A 200 -50.15 -7.41 -2.72
C LYS A 200 -51.20 -7.67 -1.61
N PRO A 201 -50.88 -7.46 -0.33
CA PRO A 201 -51.90 -7.13 0.66
C PRO A 201 -51.65 -5.76 1.31
N ASP A 202 -52.75 -5.08 1.61
CA ASP A 202 -52.84 -3.72 2.14
C ASP A 202 -52.23 -3.57 3.54
N ALA A 203 -51.39 -2.54 3.71
CA ALA A 203 -50.86 -2.13 5.00
C ALA A 203 -51.62 -0.89 5.54
N PRO A 204 -51.92 -0.84 6.86
CA PRO A 204 -52.67 0.25 7.50
C PRO A 204 -51.85 1.56 7.58
N PRO A 205 -52.51 2.72 7.82
CA PRO A 205 -51.94 4.03 7.55
C PRO A 205 -50.78 4.37 8.49
N VAL A 206 -49.64 4.68 7.88
CA VAL A 206 -48.44 5.18 8.56
C VAL A 206 -48.72 6.58 9.10
N VAL A 207 -48.70 6.67 10.43
CA VAL A 207 -48.70 7.93 11.19
C VAL A 207 -47.45 8.72 10.79
N ASN A 208 -47.65 9.86 10.14
CA ASN A 208 -46.58 10.83 9.86
C ASN A 208 -46.09 11.45 11.18
N PRO A 209 -44.85 11.23 11.64
CA PRO A 209 -44.22 12.11 12.60
C PRO A 209 -43.59 13.25 11.81
N SER A 210 -44.37 14.30 11.57
CA SER A 210 -43.82 15.62 11.30
C SER A 210 -43.06 16.10 12.53
N LYS A 211 -41.75 15.85 12.57
CA LYS A 211 -40.79 16.61 13.37
C LYS A 211 -39.51 16.72 12.57
N GLU A 212 -39.09 17.97 12.36
CA GLU A 212 -37.78 18.36 11.87
C GLU A 212 -36.70 17.78 12.79
N ALA A 213 -36.36 16.51 12.58
CA ALA A 213 -35.09 15.97 13.03
C ALA A 213 -34.05 16.62 12.13
N THR A 214 -33.30 17.59 12.66
CA THR A 214 -31.99 17.91 12.11
C THR A 214 -31.27 16.57 11.99
N THR A 215 -31.11 16.09 10.76
CA THR A 215 -30.52 14.78 10.46
C THR A 215 -29.05 14.83 10.86
N SER A 216 -28.78 14.59 12.14
CA SER A 216 -27.44 14.38 12.65
C SER A 216 -26.81 13.30 11.78
N ILE A 217 -25.71 13.66 11.11
CA ILE A 217 -24.93 12.68 10.35
C ILE A 217 -24.47 11.64 11.38
N TRP A 218 -24.84 10.39 11.16
CA TRP A 218 -24.45 9.28 12.02
C TRP A 218 -22.92 9.27 12.17
N GLN A 219 -22.41 8.91 13.34
CA GLN A 219 -20.98 8.74 13.59
C GLN A 219 -20.71 7.43 14.33
N PRO A 220 -19.53 6.83 14.20
CA PRO A 220 -19.17 5.66 14.99
C PRO A 220 -19.23 5.96 16.49
N ARG A 221 -19.61 4.95 17.29
CA ARG A 221 -19.77 5.11 18.76
C ARG A 221 -18.54 5.67 19.45
N PHE A 222 -17.33 5.26 19.03
CA PHE A 222 -16.09 5.77 19.59
C PHE A 222 -15.99 7.30 19.43
N ILE A 223 -16.28 7.82 18.24
CA ILE A 223 -16.25 9.27 17.94
C ILE A 223 -17.27 10.04 18.78
N GLN A 224 -18.45 9.47 19.02
CA GLN A 224 -19.47 10.09 19.86
C GLN A 224 -19.09 10.16 21.35
N GLN A 225 -18.15 9.33 21.79
CA GLN A 225 -17.71 9.24 23.19
C GLN A 225 -16.49 10.10 23.48
N LEU A 226 -15.85 10.68 22.45
CA LEU A 226 -14.73 11.59 22.63
C LEU A 226 -15.21 12.94 23.15
N ASP A 227 -14.48 13.48 24.12
CA ASP A 227 -14.75 14.81 24.65
C ASP A 227 -14.46 15.87 23.59
N PRO A 228 -15.30 16.90 23.45
CA PRO A 228 -15.01 18.02 22.57
C PRO A 228 -13.67 18.69 22.90
N LEU A 229 -13.03 19.23 21.87
CA LEU A 229 -11.77 19.97 22.03
C LEU A 229 -11.94 21.17 22.98
N ASN A 230 -10.90 21.45 23.78
CA ASN A 230 -10.90 22.56 24.74
C ASN A 230 -11.21 23.90 24.06
N GLU A 231 -12.04 24.73 24.70
CA GLU A 231 -12.43 26.07 24.21
C GLU A 231 -11.22 26.97 23.89
N SER A 232 -10.12 26.86 24.64
CA SER A 232 -8.91 27.64 24.36
C SER A 232 -8.32 27.30 23.00
N ILE A 233 -8.33 26.03 22.61
CA ILE A 233 -7.82 25.56 21.32
C ILE A 233 -8.81 25.92 20.20
N LEU A 234 -10.12 25.78 20.46
CA LEU A 234 -11.15 26.21 19.52
C LEU A 234 -11.04 27.70 19.18
N ALA A 235 -10.61 28.54 20.12
CA ALA A 235 -10.36 29.96 19.89
C ALA A 235 -9.16 30.26 18.97
N GLU A 236 -8.23 29.30 18.78
CA GLU A 236 -7.10 29.44 17.86
C GLU A 236 -7.48 29.16 16.40
N ILE A 237 -8.61 28.50 16.17
CA ILE A 237 -9.10 28.15 14.84
C ILE A 237 -9.57 29.43 14.13
N PRO A 238 -8.99 29.79 12.97
CA PRO A 238 -9.37 30.99 12.26
C PRO A 238 -10.79 30.87 11.70
N PRO A 239 -11.55 31.98 11.61
CA PRO A 239 -12.83 31.99 10.92
C PRO A 239 -12.71 31.45 9.49
N GLN A 240 -13.79 30.85 8.98
CA GLN A 240 -13.84 30.26 7.63
C GLN A 240 -13.35 31.21 6.52
N LYS A 241 -13.66 32.51 6.64
CA LYS A 241 -13.28 33.54 5.66
C LYS A 241 -11.78 33.81 5.60
N GLU A 242 -11.05 33.51 6.67
CA GLU A 242 -9.60 33.67 6.79
C GLU A 242 -8.85 32.38 6.46
N THR A 243 -9.59 31.27 6.31
CA THR A 243 -9.01 29.98 5.98
C THR A 243 -8.57 29.96 4.52
N ARG A 244 -7.40 29.35 4.26
CA ARG A 244 -6.81 29.23 2.91
C ARG A 244 -6.73 27.77 2.49
N GLY A 245 -6.92 27.55 1.19
CA GLY A 245 -6.80 26.26 0.54
C GLY A 245 -5.41 26.03 -0.06
N PHE A 246 -4.98 24.77 -0.03
CA PHE A 246 -3.71 24.27 -0.56
C PHE A 246 -3.98 23.25 -1.66
N THR A 247 -3.20 23.23 -2.74
CA THR A 247 -3.34 22.15 -3.73
C THR A 247 -2.61 20.91 -3.24
N LEU A 248 -2.99 19.73 -3.74
CA LEU A 248 -2.34 18.48 -3.35
C LEU A 248 -0.84 18.51 -3.71
N GLU A 249 -0.50 19.05 -4.88
CA GLU A 249 0.89 19.15 -5.35
C GLU A 249 1.73 19.99 -4.40
N PHE A 250 1.20 21.14 -3.93
CA PHE A 250 1.89 21.96 -2.95
C PHE A 250 2.16 21.19 -1.64
N LEU A 251 1.19 20.43 -1.14
CA LEU A 251 1.37 19.66 0.10
C LEU A 251 2.40 18.53 -0.08
N ILE A 252 2.35 17.82 -1.20
CA ILE A 252 3.30 16.76 -1.54
C ILE A 252 4.72 17.33 -1.69
N ASP A 253 4.87 18.42 -2.43
CA ASP A 253 6.17 19.06 -2.68
C ASP A 253 6.79 19.62 -1.40
N LEU A 254 5.96 20.23 -0.52
CA LEU A 254 6.43 20.83 0.73
C LEU A 254 6.84 19.78 1.76
N PHE A 255 6.10 18.68 1.87
CA PHE A 255 6.34 17.65 2.88
C PHE A 255 7.11 16.44 2.36
N THR A 256 7.43 16.39 1.06
CA THR A 256 8.09 15.27 0.38
C THR A 256 7.34 13.95 0.59
N GLY A 257 6.00 14.02 0.57
CA GLY A 257 5.12 12.90 0.91
C GLY A 257 4.84 11.97 -0.27
N ILE A 258 5.00 10.67 -0.09
CA ILE A 258 4.48 9.65 -1.00
C ILE A 258 3.18 9.06 -0.43
N CYS A 259 2.25 8.69 -1.32
CA CYS A 259 1.00 8.04 -0.90
C CYS A 259 1.34 6.68 -0.27
N TRP A 260 1.07 6.56 1.03
CA TRP A 260 1.35 5.37 1.84
C TRP A 260 0.17 4.41 1.88
N SER A 261 -0.98 4.97 2.24
CA SER A 261 -2.29 4.34 2.23
C SER A 261 -3.30 5.38 1.77
N PRO A 262 -4.55 5.01 1.47
CA PRO A 262 -5.51 5.96 0.95
C PRO A 262 -5.71 7.17 1.86
N GLY A 263 -5.41 8.35 1.31
CA GLY A 263 -5.45 9.62 2.01
C GLY A 263 -4.33 9.85 3.03
N VAL A 264 -3.38 8.93 3.19
CA VAL A 264 -2.23 9.07 4.09
C VAL A 264 -0.96 9.23 3.25
N TYR A 265 -0.25 10.32 3.47
CA TYR A 265 1.03 10.60 2.84
C TYR A 265 2.13 10.50 3.88
N TYR A 266 3.20 9.80 3.53
CA TYR A 266 4.35 9.57 4.39
C TYR A 266 5.62 10.03 3.68
N ALA A 267 6.54 10.66 4.41
CA ALA A 267 7.85 11.06 3.93
C ALA A 267 8.91 10.06 4.42
N PRO A 268 9.39 9.13 3.56
CA PRO A 268 10.41 8.15 3.90
C PRO A 268 11.63 8.72 4.61
N THR A 269 12.16 7.97 5.58
CA THR A 269 13.37 8.34 6.36
C THR A 269 14.57 8.70 5.49
N LYS A 270 14.72 8.04 4.34
CA LYS A 270 15.77 8.32 3.33
C LYS A 270 15.77 9.75 2.78
N TYR A 271 14.68 10.51 2.93
CA TYR A 271 14.62 11.91 2.52
C TYR A 271 15.24 12.89 3.53
N GLY A 272 15.80 12.40 4.64
CA GLY A 272 16.50 13.23 5.63
C GLY A 272 15.55 13.97 6.57
N GLU A 273 15.94 15.18 6.98
CA GLU A 273 15.10 16.04 7.82
C GLU A 273 13.86 16.48 7.06
N VAL A 274 12.69 16.36 7.70
CA VAL A 274 11.41 16.75 7.13
C VAL A 274 10.69 17.71 8.08
N LEU A 275 9.84 18.54 7.52
CA LEU A 275 9.10 19.57 8.25
C LEU A 275 8.11 19.00 9.26
N LEU A 276 7.61 17.77 9.03
CA LEU A 276 6.61 17.12 9.86
C LEU A 276 7.27 16.17 10.88
N PRO A 277 7.08 16.36 12.20
CA PRO A 277 7.67 15.49 13.22
C PRO A 277 7.33 14.01 13.04
N GLY A 278 6.05 13.68 12.80
CA GLY A 278 5.57 12.32 12.53
C GLY A 278 5.80 11.84 11.08
N ARG A 279 6.43 12.67 10.24
CA ARG A 279 6.70 12.43 8.81
C ARG A 279 5.47 12.03 7.98
N CYS A 280 4.26 12.28 8.47
CA CYS A 280 3.04 11.94 7.76
C CYS A 280 1.99 13.05 7.85
N PHE A 281 1.08 13.07 6.89
CA PHE A 281 -0.05 13.97 6.84
C PHE A 281 -1.22 13.32 6.11
N TRP A 282 -2.44 13.75 6.42
CA TRP A 282 -3.65 13.20 5.81
C TRP A 282 -4.24 14.19 4.81
N VAL A 283 -4.62 13.68 3.63
CA VAL A 283 -5.28 14.45 2.58
C VAL A 283 -6.54 13.72 2.13
N LEU A 284 -7.70 14.32 2.39
CA LEU A 284 -8.99 13.63 2.35
C LEU A 284 -10.03 14.42 1.56
N ASP A 285 -10.98 13.71 0.95
CA ASP A 285 -12.06 14.28 0.14
C ASP A 285 -13.41 13.93 0.76
N ALA A 286 -14.09 14.92 1.33
CA ALA A 286 -15.38 14.74 1.99
C ALA A 286 -16.51 14.32 1.02
N THR A 287 -16.28 14.36 -0.30
CA THR A 287 -17.20 13.80 -1.30
C THR A 287 -17.36 12.29 -1.16
N TYR A 288 -16.28 11.60 -0.78
CA TYR A 288 -16.23 10.14 -0.67
C TYR A 288 -16.00 9.65 0.76
N GLU A 289 -15.81 10.57 1.69
CA GLU A 289 -15.61 10.28 3.12
C GLU A 289 -16.64 11.07 3.94
N PRO A 290 -17.89 10.60 4.04
CA PRO A 290 -19.00 11.36 4.62
C PRO A 290 -18.91 11.54 6.14
N TYR A 291 -18.00 10.79 6.80
CA TYR A 291 -17.84 10.73 8.25
C TYR A 291 -16.68 11.57 8.77
N LEU A 292 -16.00 12.31 7.89
CA LEU A 292 -14.94 13.24 8.27
C LEU A 292 -15.44 14.35 9.21
N PRO A 293 -14.54 15.00 9.95
CA PRO A 293 -14.85 16.22 10.69
C PRO A 293 -15.56 17.24 9.79
N GLN A 294 -16.72 17.76 10.23
CA GLN A 294 -17.49 18.70 9.39
C GLN A 294 -16.90 20.11 9.41
N LYS A 295 -16.22 20.48 10.49
CA LYS A 295 -15.44 21.71 10.67
C LYS A 295 -14.17 21.42 11.48
N PRO A 296 -13.13 22.27 11.40
CA PRO A 296 -11.95 22.15 12.24
C PRO A 296 -12.31 22.09 13.73
N GLY A 297 -11.55 21.30 14.50
CA GLY A 297 -11.81 21.08 15.93
C GLY A 297 -12.85 20.01 16.26
N GLN A 298 -13.38 19.29 15.26
CA GLN A 298 -14.28 18.15 15.49
C GLN A 298 -13.58 16.81 15.25
N HIS A 299 -14.01 15.78 15.96
CA HIS A 299 -13.62 14.39 15.67
C HIS A 299 -14.33 13.85 14.42
N GLY A 300 -13.84 12.75 13.87
CA GLY A 300 -14.46 12.10 12.72
C GLY A 300 -13.93 10.70 12.46
N ALA A 301 -14.29 10.14 11.32
CA ALA A 301 -13.77 8.88 10.84
C ALA A 301 -13.69 8.87 9.31
N LYS A 302 -12.83 8.01 8.76
CA LYS A 302 -12.84 7.68 7.33
C LYS A 302 -13.05 6.17 7.14
N LEU A 303 -13.41 5.78 5.91
CA LEU A 303 -13.61 4.39 5.52
C LEU A 303 -12.48 3.94 4.59
N THR A 304 -11.86 2.79 4.88
CA THR A 304 -10.88 2.18 3.97
C THR A 304 -11.19 0.69 3.73
N PRO A 305 -10.99 0.15 2.52
CA PRO A 305 -11.10 -1.29 2.28
C PRO A 305 -9.86 -2.07 2.74
N PHE A 306 -8.67 -1.48 2.66
CA PHE A 306 -7.39 -2.16 2.93
C PHE A 306 -6.39 -1.23 3.64
N PHE A 307 -5.51 -1.85 4.42
CA PHE A 307 -4.37 -1.20 5.05
C PHE A 307 -3.06 -1.59 4.38
N ASN A 308 -2.11 -0.66 4.39
CA ASN A 308 -0.75 -0.96 4.01
C ASN A 308 0.02 -1.44 5.25
N ASP A 309 0.25 -2.75 5.32
CA ASP A 309 0.92 -3.40 6.45
C ASP A 309 2.44 -3.47 6.26
N LYS A 310 2.98 -2.98 5.13
CA LYS A 310 4.43 -2.99 4.89
C LYS A 310 5.08 -1.95 5.78
N LEU A 311 6.11 -2.33 6.52
CA LEU A 311 6.97 -1.35 7.19
C LEU A 311 7.99 -0.80 6.19
N ASP A 312 8.49 0.42 6.42
CA ASP A 312 9.58 0.97 5.61
C ASP A 312 10.92 0.25 5.87
N ASP A 313 11.96 0.63 5.13
CA ASP A 313 13.32 0.05 5.23
C ASP A 313 13.93 0.18 6.65
N ALA A 314 13.41 1.06 7.50
CA ALA A 314 13.81 1.26 8.89
C ALA A 314 12.86 0.57 9.90
N ASN A 315 11.98 -0.33 9.42
CA ASN A 315 10.90 -0.95 10.20
C ASN A 315 9.98 0.07 10.90
N ARG A 316 9.82 1.28 10.33
CA ARG A 316 8.91 2.30 10.84
C ARG A 316 7.82 2.59 9.83
N GLY A 317 6.57 2.50 10.28
CA GLY A 317 5.43 3.02 9.54
C GLY A 317 5.23 4.53 9.77
N PRO A 318 4.20 5.13 9.17
CA PRO A 318 3.71 6.43 9.59
C PRO A 318 3.38 6.44 11.09
N ASP A 319 3.80 7.51 11.77
CA ASP A 319 3.35 7.80 13.13
C ASP A 319 2.00 8.50 13.03
N TYR A 320 0.98 7.93 13.67
CA TYR A 320 -0.40 8.43 13.61
C TYR A 320 -0.74 9.39 14.75
N ASP A 321 0.25 9.87 15.52
CA ASP A 321 0.07 10.85 16.58
C ASP A 321 0.29 12.29 16.09
N ASN A 322 -0.65 13.19 16.42
CA ASN A 322 -0.58 14.63 16.10
C ASN A 322 -0.29 14.91 14.61
N VAL A 323 -1.02 14.23 13.74
CA VAL A 323 -0.87 14.28 12.28
C VAL A 323 -1.71 15.39 11.67
N PRO A 324 -1.15 16.24 10.79
CA PRO A 324 -1.91 17.31 10.17
C PRO A 324 -2.90 16.75 9.15
N VAL A 325 -4.16 17.18 9.26
CA VAL A 325 -5.25 16.73 8.39
C VAL A 325 -5.68 17.85 7.45
N PHE A 326 -5.75 17.53 6.17
CA PHE A 326 -6.19 18.42 5.11
C PHE A 326 -7.42 17.84 4.41
N ILE A 327 -8.52 18.60 4.34
CA ILE A 327 -9.80 18.13 3.80
C ILE A 327 -10.27 19.05 2.67
N THR A 328 -10.67 18.46 1.55
CA THR A 328 -11.36 19.13 0.45
C THR A 328 -12.86 18.80 0.42
N ALA A 329 -13.64 19.60 -0.30
CA ALA A 329 -15.09 19.42 -0.49
C ALA A 329 -15.91 19.33 0.81
N SER A 330 -15.38 19.86 1.92
CA SER A 330 -16.09 19.86 3.20
C SER A 330 -17.21 20.90 3.21
N LYS A 331 -18.21 20.72 4.10
CA LYS A 331 -19.23 21.75 4.32
C LYS A 331 -18.64 23.06 4.86
N TYR A 332 -17.54 22.96 5.62
CA TYR A 332 -16.78 24.11 6.13
C TYR A 332 -16.00 24.85 5.04
N TYR A 333 -15.56 24.18 3.99
CA TYR A 333 -14.90 24.81 2.85
C TYR A 333 -15.46 24.19 1.57
N PRO A 334 -16.67 24.62 1.15
CA PRO A 334 -17.27 24.10 -0.06
C PRO A 334 -16.33 24.45 -1.21
N ASN A 335 -15.93 23.43 -1.98
CA ASN A 335 -15.08 23.66 -3.13
C ASN A 335 -15.72 24.69 -4.04
N SER A 336 -14.89 25.55 -4.64
CA SER A 336 -15.36 26.47 -5.67
C SER A 336 -16.08 25.67 -6.75
N GLU A 337 -17.35 26.01 -7.04
CA GLU A 337 -18.13 25.39 -8.12
C GLU A 337 -17.42 25.46 -9.48
N ASN A 338 -16.39 26.29 -9.58
CA ASN A 338 -15.55 26.40 -10.74
C ASN A 338 -14.65 25.16 -10.91
N ARG A 339 -15.18 24.18 -11.67
CA ARG A 339 -14.47 22.96 -12.11
C ARG A 339 -13.13 23.20 -12.80
N ARG A 340 -12.81 24.44 -13.21
CA ARG A 340 -11.52 24.79 -13.82
C ARG A 340 -10.42 25.06 -12.79
N LYS A 341 -10.77 25.30 -11.53
CA LYS A 341 -9.77 25.48 -10.46
C LYS A 341 -9.32 24.11 -9.93
N PRO A 342 -8.02 23.96 -9.62
CA PRO A 342 -7.54 22.75 -8.95
C PRO A 342 -8.25 22.57 -7.61
N LYS A 343 -8.39 21.30 -7.18
CA LYS A 343 -8.96 21.00 -5.86
C LYS A 343 -8.09 21.61 -4.77
N GLU A 344 -8.73 22.33 -3.86
CA GLU A 344 -8.09 22.94 -2.71
C GLU A 344 -8.45 22.18 -1.44
N TYR A 345 -7.45 21.93 -0.61
CA TYR A 345 -7.54 21.27 0.67
C TYR A 345 -7.29 22.28 1.77
N VAL A 346 -8.10 22.22 2.82
CA VAL A 346 -7.99 23.10 3.97
C VAL A 346 -7.42 22.35 5.14
N TYR A 347 -6.55 22.99 5.92
CA TYR A 347 -6.04 22.44 7.17
C TYR A 347 -7.12 22.42 8.26
N PHE A 348 -7.41 21.23 8.79
CA PHE A 348 -8.45 20.98 9.79
C PHE A 348 -7.93 20.82 11.23
N GLY A 349 -6.61 20.83 11.42
CA GLY A 349 -5.95 20.65 12.71
C GLY A 349 -5.02 19.44 12.73
N GLN A 350 -4.53 19.12 13.93
CA GLN A 350 -3.77 17.92 14.24
C GLN A 350 -4.71 16.84 14.77
N TYR A 351 -4.54 15.62 14.30
CA TYR A 351 -5.36 14.48 14.69
C TYR A 351 -4.50 13.30 15.08
N SER A 352 -5.00 12.50 16.02
CA SER A 352 -4.40 11.22 16.39
C SER A 352 -5.34 10.06 16.11
N GLN A 353 -4.77 8.91 15.76
CA GLN A 353 -5.51 7.65 15.72
C GLN A 353 -5.25 6.84 17.00
N THR A 354 -5.92 7.25 18.09
CA THR A 354 -5.74 6.64 19.43
C THR A 354 -6.40 5.26 19.58
N ARG A 355 -7.21 4.85 18.60
CA ARG A 355 -7.91 3.57 18.58
C ARG A 355 -7.65 2.83 17.26
N TRP A 356 -7.46 1.52 17.37
CA TRP A 356 -7.35 0.63 16.22
C TRP A 356 -8.61 0.60 15.37
N SER A 357 -8.43 0.36 14.08
CA SER A 357 -9.50 0.34 13.11
C SER A 357 -10.49 -0.79 13.36
N ASP A 358 -11.78 -0.51 13.23
CA ASP A 358 -12.84 -1.51 13.41
C ASP A 358 -13.41 -1.92 12.04
N LYS A 359 -13.48 -3.24 11.76
CA LYS A 359 -14.09 -3.76 10.54
C LYS A 359 -15.62 -3.61 10.58
N LEU A 360 -16.22 -3.20 9.48
CA LEU A 360 -17.67 -3.20 9.32
C LEU A 360 -18.21 -4.63 9.14
N ASP A 361 -19.31 -4.90 9.84
CA ASP A 361 -20.20 -6.01 9.52
C ASP A 361 -21.06 -5.68 8.27
N TYR A 362 -21.73 -6.70 7.73
CA TYR A 362 -22.56 -6.57 6.53
C TYR A 362 -23.68 -5.55 6.71
N ASP A 363 -24.45 -5.65 7.80
CA ASP A 363 -25.62 -4.80 8.02
C ASP A 363 -25.21 -3.32 8.08
N ARG A 364 -24.16 -2.99 8.85
CA ARG A 364 -23.62 -1.63 8.92
C ARG A 364 -23.05 -1.16 7.60
N GLN A 365 -22.43 -2.04 6.81
CA GLN A 365 -21.96 -1.66 5.49
C GLN A 365 -23.12 -1.30 4.55
N CYS A 366 -24.23 -2.03 4.60
CA CYS A 366 -25.42 -1.73 3.82
C CYS A 366 -26.15 -0.47 4.30
N GLU A 367 -26.26 -0.28 5.61
CA GLU A 367 -27.00 0.85 6.20
C GLU A 367 -26.22 2.17 6.17
N LEU A 368 -24.91 2.11 6.42
CA LEU A 368 -24.11 3.29 6.73
C LEU A 368 -23.14 3.66 5.62
N VAL A 369 -22.78 2.79 4.69
CA VAL A 369 -21.83 3.16 3.61
C VAL A 369 -22.63 3.59 2.38
N PRO A 370 -22.61 4.88 2.00
CA PRO A 370 -23.35 5.35 0.84
C PRO A 370 -22.82 4.72 -0.46
N ASN A 371 -23.70 4.51 -1.44
CA ASN A 371 -23.33 3.88 -2.70
C ASN A 371 -22.23 4.64 -3.47
N ASN A 372 -22.19 5.97 -3.41
CA ASN A 372 -21.13 6.74 -4.06
C ASN A 372 -19.74 6.47 -3.45
N VAL A 373 -19.68 6.10 -2.16
CA VAL A 373 -18.44 5.69 -1.48
C VAL A 373 -18.02 4.29 -1.95
N LYS A 374 -18.96 3.34 -2.01
CA LYS A 374 -18.73 2.00 -2.58
C LYS A 374 -18.24 2.08 -4.01
N GLU A 375 -18.88 2.91 -4.83
CA GLU A 375 -18.51 3.12 -6.23
C GLU A 375 -17.13 3.76 -6.40
N TYR A 376 -16.79 4.74 -5.57
CA TYR A 376 -15.47 5.36 -5.54
C TYR A 376 -14.40 4.30 -5.26
N TRP A 377 -14.59 3.49 -4.23
CA TRP A 377 -13.66 2.43 -3.88
C TRP A 377 -13.59 1.32 -4.91
N ALA A 378 -14.73 0.89 -5.48
CA ALA A 378 -14.76 -0.07 -6.57
C ALA A 378 -13.99 0.42 -7.80
N GLN A 379 -14.10 1.71 -8.12
CA GLN A 379 -13.30 2.34 -9.16
C GLN A 379 -11.81 2.32 -8.78
N LYS A 380 -11.44 2.75 -7.57
CA LYS A 380 -10.03 2.76 -7.12
C LYS A 380 -9.38 1.38 -7.08
N LEU A 381 -10.10 0.36 -6.66
CA LEU A 381 -9.59 -1.02 -6.56
C LEU A 381 -9.49 -1.69 -7.94
N SER A 382 -10.31 -1.29 -8.91
CA SER A 382 -10.25 -1.79 -10.29
C SER A 382 -9.34 -0.98 -11.21
N GLU A 383 -8.79 0.16 -10.76
CA GLU A 383 -7.88 0.99 -11.55
C GLU A 383 -6.61 0.20 -11.96
N VAL A 384 -6.23 0.35 -13.23
CA VAL A 384 -4.94 -0.12 -13.76
C VAL A 384 -3.82 0.75 -13.17
N GLY A 385 -2.74 0.12 -12.71
CA GLY A 385 -1.64 0.85 -12.08
C GLY A 385 -1.87 1.22 -10.62
N ARG A 386 -2.84 0.60 -9.94
CA ARG A 386 -2.97 0.67 -8.48
C ARG A 386 -1.66 0.26 -7.78
N PRO A 387 -1.39 0.77 -6.57
CA PRO A 387 -0.18 0.42 -5.84
C PRO A 387 -0.02 -1.10 -5.64
N ALA A 388 1.20 -1.61 -5.74
CA ALA A 388 1.48 -3.05 -5.62
C ALA A 388 0.98 -3.66 -4.31
N TRP A 389 1.06 -2.91 -3.20
CA TRP A 389 0.55 -3.36 -1.91
C TRP A 389 -0.97 -3.57 -1.91
N VAL A 390 -1.73 -2.76 -2.66
CA VAL A 390 -3.19 -2.92 -2.78
C VAL A 390 -3.50 -4.22 -3.54
N THR A 391 -2.80 -4.46 -4.65
CA THR A 391 -2.92 -5.71 -5.41
C THR A 391 -2.64 -6.92 -4.52
N GLU A 392 -1.58 -6.88 -3.72
CA GLU A 392 -1.22 -7.95 -2.79
C GLU A 392 -2.31 -8.19 -1.74
N GLN A 393 -2.86 -7.12 -1.15
CA GLN A 393 -3.97 -7.25 -0.19
C GLN A 393 -5.23 -7.83 -0.85
N MET A 394 -5.56 -7.40 -2.07
CA MET A 394 -6.68 -7.95 -2.84
C MET A 394 -6.48 -9.44 -3.17
N MET A 395 -5.26 -9.85 -3.53
CA MET A 395 -4.92 -11.25 -3.76
C MET A 395 -5.19 -12.06 -2.50
N LYS A 396 -4.60 -11.68 -1.36
CA LYS A 396 -4.77 -12.35 -0.07
C LYS A 396 -6.22 -12.39 0.39
N PHE A 397 -6.99 -11.34 0.09
CA PHE A 397 -8.39 -11.24 0.51
C PHE A 397 -9.31 -12.15 -0.31
N PHE A 398 -9.29 -12.03 -1.64
CA PHE A 398 -10.22 -12.75 -2.51
C PHE A 398 -9.80 -14.20 -2.78
N TRP A 399 -8.50 -14.44 -2.80
CA TRP A 399 -7.91 -15.77 -2.98
C TRP A 399 -6.82 -15.96 -1.94
N PRO A 400 -7.18 -16.33 -0.69
CA PRO A 400 -6.19 -16.51 0.36
C PRO A 400 -5.06 -17.47 -0.05
N PRO A 401 -3.81 -17.20 0.37
CA PRO A 401 -2.70 -18.10 0.07
C PRO A 401 -2.96 -19.48 0.65
N PRO A 402 -2.49 -20.56 -0.01
CA PRO A 402 -2.58 -21.90 0.54
C PRO A 402 -1.91 -21.96 1.92
N VAL A 403 -2.54 -22.65 2.87
CA VAL A 403 -1.98 -22.87 4.21
C VAL A 403 -1.04 -24.09 4.18
N TYR A 404 0.10 -23.99 4.85
CA TYR A 404 0.99 -25.14 5.02
C TYR A 404 0.36 -26.16 5.97
N ASN A 405 0.13 -27.37 5.46
CA ASN A 405 -0.43 -28.49 6.22
C ASN A 405 0.53 -29.70 6.27
N GLY A 406 1.80 -29.50 5.88
CA GLY A 406 2.81 -30.56 5.94
C GLY A 406 3.34 -30.76 7.36
N GLU A 407 4.14 -31.79 7.56
CA GLU A 407 4.74 -32.06 8.87
C GLU A 407 5.71 -30.93 9.26
N MET A 408 5.86 -30.66 10.55
CA MET A 408 6.86 -29.72 11.06
C MET A 408 8.04 -30.50 11.62
N PRO A 409 9.28 -29.97 11.54
CA PRO A 409 10.42 -30.61 12.18
C PRO A 409 10.15 -30.76 13.67
N LYS A 410 10.32 -31.97 14.22
CA LYS A 410 10.18 -32.21 15.65
C LYS A 410 11.33 -31.53 16.40
N LEU A 411 11.09 -30.30 16.86
CA LEU A 411 12.00 -29.56 17.73
C LEU A 411 12.17 -30.31 19.05
N GLY A 412 13.30 -30.99 19.26
CA GLY A 412 13.63 -31.56 20.56
C GLY A 412 14.43 -32.86 20.62
N VAL A 413 15.01 -33.37 19.53
CA VAL A 413 15.92 -34.52 19.65
C VAL A 413 17.22 -34.06 20.32
N PRO A 414 17.61 -34.61 21.50
CA PRO A 414 18.82 -34.21 22.18
C PRO A 414 20.04 -34.43 21.29
N THR A 415 20.94 -33.46 21.26
CA THR A 415 22.14 -33.32 20.41
C THR A 415 23.23 -34.40 20.62
N GLY A 416 22.86 -35.59 21.11
CA GLY A 416 23.75 -36.71 21.37
C GLY A 416 23.10 -38.10 21.23
N SER A 417 21.84 -38.19 20.76
CA SER A 417 21.27 -39.46 20.32
C SER A 417 21.69 -39.69 18.87
N ALA A 418 22.19 -40.88 18.54
CA ALA A 418 22.60 -41.25 17.19
C ALA A 418 21.57 -40.77 16.15
N HIS A 419 22.03 -40.13 15.07
CA HIS A 419 21.23 -39.84 13.89
C HIS A 419 20.65 -41.18 13.40
N ASN A 420 19.42 -41.47 13.80
CA ASN A 420 18.73 -42.66 13.36
C ASN A 420 18.13 -42.38 11.98
N ASP A 421 18.11 -43.40 11.11
CA ASP A 421 17.50 -43.37 9.77
C ASP A 421 16.06 -42.80 9.77
N GLU A 422 15.36 -42.86 10.91
CA GLU A 422 14.03 -42.30 11.08
C GLU A 422 14.02 -40.77 11.07
N THR A 423 14.99 -40.13 11.73
CA THR A 423 15.14 -38.67 11.73
C THR A 423 15.44 -38.15 10.32
N GLU A 424 16.32 -38.83 9.59
CA GLU A 424 16.63 -38.45 8.19
C GLU A 424 15.41 -38.58 7.27
N ARG A 425 14.58 -39.61 7.45
CA ARG A 425 13.34 -39.78 6.68
C ARG A 425 12.31 -38.70 7.01
N GLU A 426 12.19 -38.30 8.28
CA GLU A 426 11.31 -37.21 8.70
C GLU A 426 11.76 -35.87 8.12
N GLU A 427 13.07 -35.58 8.15
CA GLU A 427 13.64 -34.37 7.54
C GLU A 427 13.44 -34.35 6.03
N GLN A 428 13.71 -35.46 5.33
CA GLN A 428 13.48 -35.57 3.89
C GLN A 428 12.01 -35.34 3.53
N LYS A 429 11.08 -35.90 4.31
CA LYS A 429 9.66 -35.71 4.11
C LYS A 429 9.24 -34.25 4.33
N TRP A 430 9.75 -33.60 5.38
CA TRP A 430 9.53 -32.17 5.62
C TRP A 430 10.02 -31.31 4.46
N VAL A 431 11.23 -31.57 3.96
CA VAL A 431 11.80 -30.84 2.81
C VAL A 431 10.91 -31.00 1.57
N GLU A 432 10.43 -32.21 1.31
CA GLU A 432 9.53 -32.49 0.18
C GLU A 432 8.17 -31.81 0.33
N ASP A 433 7.57 -31.83 1.53
CA ASP A 433 6.32 -31.14 1.82
C ASP A 433 6.47 -29.62 1.70
N MET A 434 7.61 -29.07 2.13
CA MET A 434 7.92 -27.66 1.97
C MET A 434 8.11 -27.26 0.51
N LYS A 435 8.81 -28.08 -0.28
CA LYS A 435 8.95 -27.87 -1.72
C LYS A 435 7.58 -27.83 -2.41
N LYS A 436 6.72 -28.81 -2.13
CA LYS A 436 5.33 -28.83 -2.65
C LYS A 436 4.53 -27.61 -2.24
N HIS A 437 4.71 -27.13 -1.01
CA HIS A 437 4.03 -25.93 -0.54
C HIS A 437 4.53 -24.67 -1.26
N LEU A 438 5.84 -24.54 -1.48
CA LEU A 438 6.43 -23.44 -2.25
C LEU A 438 5.94 -23.43 -3.70
N GLU A 439 5.80 -24.61 -4.32
CA GLU A 439 5.21 -24.73 -5.66
C GLU A 439 3.74 -24.28 -5.68
N LYS A 440 2.95 -24.65 -4.68
CA LYS A 440 1.57 -24.17 -4.52
C LYS A 440 1.51 -22.66 -4.33
N LEU A 441 2.42 -22.07 -3.54
CA LEU A 441 2.51 -20.63 -3.35
C LEU A 441 2.85 -19.89 -4.65
N ARG A 442 3.81 -20.40 -5.43
CA ARG A 442 4.17 -19.81 -6.74
C ARG A 442 3.01 -19.90 -7.74
N ALA A 443 2.29 -21.02 -7.76
CA ALA A 443 1.12 -21.19 -8.61
C ALA A 443 -0.02 -20.24 -8.19
N TRP A 444 -0.27 -20.15 -6.88
CA TRP A 444 -1.24 -19.24 -6.30
C TRP A 444 -0.93 -17.78 -6.65
N GLU A 445 0.31 -17.34 -6.48
CA GLU A 445 0.71 -15.95 -6.74
C GLU A 445 0.44 -15.56 -8.20
N LYS A 446 0.79 -16.43 -9.16
CA LYS A 446 0.50 -16.22 -10.59
C LYS A 446 -0.99 -16.15 -10.87
N ASP A 447 -1.77 -17.12 -10.39
CA ASP A 447 -3.21 -17.21 -10.62
C ASP A 447 -3.96 -16.04 -9.97
N ALA A 448 -3.68 -15.75 -8.70
CA ALA A 448 -4.30 -14.64 -7.97
C ALA A 448 -3.93 -13.27 -8.59
N THR A 449 -2.69 -13.08 -9.05
CA THR A 449 -2.29 -11.85 -9.75
C THR A 449 -3.11 -11.64 -11.02
N VAL A 450 -3.27 -12.69 -11.85
CA VAL A 450 -4.08 -12.61 -13.07
C VAL A 450 -5.53 -12.29 -12.74
N LYS A 451 -6.12 -13.00 -11.77
CA LYS A 451 -7.51 -12.78 -11.35
C LYS A 451 -7.74 -11.36 -10.83
N VAL A 452 -6.88 -10.86 -9.95
CA VAL A 452 -6.95 -9.50 -9.40
C VAL A 452 -6.74 -8.44 -10.50
N THR A 453 -5.91 -8.71 -11.50
CA THR A 453 -5.72 -7.80 -12.65
C THR A 453 -6.95 -7.73 -13.55
N LEU A 454 -7.74 -8.81 -13.64
CA LEU A 454 -8.95 -8.87 -14.44
C LEU A 454 -10.22 -8.38 -13.71
N LEU A 455 -10.13 -8.05 -12.42
CA LEU A 455 -11.26 -7.54 -11.65
C LEU A 455 -11.72 -6.18 -12.19
N LYS A 456 -13.01 -6.10 -12.53
CA LYS A 456 -13.68 -4.87 -12.95
C LYS A 456 -14.37 -4.21 -11.77
N LYS A 457 -14.79 -2.96 -11.96
CA LYS A 457 -15.57 -2.19 -10.97
C LYS A 457 -16.79 -2.99 -10.50
N GLU A 458 -17.49 -3.64 -11.42
CA GLU A 458 -18.71 -4.40 -11.12
C GLU A 458 -18.42 -5.57 -10.17
N ASN A 459 -17.31 -6.29 -10.39
CA ASN A 459 -16.92 -7.40 -9.51
C ASN A 459 -16.66 -6.93 -8.06
N ILE A 460 -16.11 -5.73 -7.89
CA ILE A 460 -15.87 -5.15 -6.55
C ILE A 460 -17.17 -4.65 -5.93
N MET A 461 -18.07 -4.07 -6.73
CA MET A 461 -19.41 -3.69 -6.27
C MET A 461 -20.20 -4.90 -5.78
N ASP A 462 -20.19 -5.99 -6.53
CA ASP A 462 -20.82 -7.26 -6.13
C ASP A 462 -20.20 -7.79 -4.83
N ALA A 463 -18.88 -7.66 -4.66
CA ALA A 463 -18.20 -8.06 -3.43
C ALA A 463 -18.65 -7.25 -2.20
N PHE A 464 -19.00 -5.96 -2.33
CA PHE A 464 -19.53 -5.19 -1.20
C PHE A 464 -20.90 -5.72 -0.72
N GLU A 465 -21.68 -6.35 -1.60
CA GLU A 465 -23.01 -6.90 -1.31
C GLU A 465 -22.99 -8.40 -1.00
N ALA A 466 -21.92 -9.11 -1.35
CA ALA A 466 -21.77 -10.54 -1.11
C ALA A 466 -21.66 -10.86 0.39
N ALA A 467 -22.07 -12.06 0.79
CA ALA A 467 -21.93 -12.56 2.16
C ALA A 467 -20.45 -12.79 2.53
N ASP A 468 -20.12 -12.68 3.82
CA ASP A 468 -18.74 -12.87 4.31
C ASP A 468 -18.17 -14.26 3.96
N CYS A 469 -19.03 -15.29 3.94
CA CYS A 469 -18.68 -16.67 3.63
C CYS A 469 -18.86 -17.05 2.15
N ALA A 470 -19.18 -16.10 1.27
CA ALA A 470 -19.32 -16.36 -0.16
C ALA A 470 -17.95 -16.62 -0.84
N TYR A 471 -17.98 -17.07 -2.10
CA TYR A 471 -16.78 -17.21 -2.92
C TYR A 471 -16.94 -16.47 -4.25
N PRO A 472 -16.23 -15.34 -4.48
CA PRO A 472 -15.32 -14.67 -3.55
C PRO A 472 -16.02 -14.12 -2.29
N PRO A 473 -15.28 -13.90 -1.18
CA PRO A 473 -15.86 -13.38 0.06
C PRO A 473 -16.33 -11.93 -0.06
N GLY A 474 -17.29 -11.56 0.78
CA GLY A 474 -17.79 -10.18 0.87
C GLY A 474 -16.72 -9.20 1.34
N LEU A 475 -16.43 -8.18 0.53
CA LEU A 475 -15.50 -7.10 0.85
C LEU A 475 -16.15 -6.19 1.90
N ARG A 476 -15.43 -5.92 2.99
CA ARG A 476 -15.88 -5.01 4.06
C ARG A 476 -14.90 -3.86 4.24
N MET A 477 -15.43 -2.67 4.47
CA MET A 477 -14.63 -1.50 4.84
C MET A 477 -14.31 -1.49 6.34
N TRP A 478 -13.32 -0.69 6.70
CA TRP A 478 -12.85 -0.47 8.06
C TRP A 478 -13.01 0.99 8.43
N TRP A 479 -13.35 1.25 9.69
CA TRP A 479 -13.29 2.59 10.27
C TRP A 479 -11.85 2.93 10.66
N GLU A 480 -11.35 4.04 10.17
CA GLU A 480 -10.17 4.72 10.71
C GLU A 480 -10.65 5.95 11.49
N TYR A 481 -10.28 6.03 12.77
CA TYR A 481 -10.79 7.04 13.70
C TYR A 481 -9.89 8.27 13.78
N PHE A 482 -10.51 9.44 13.86
CA PHE A 482 -9.85 10.73 13.88
C PHE A 482 -10.20 11.45 15.17
N GLU A 483 -9.28 11.43 16.13
CA GLU A 483 -9.39 12.25 17.33
C GLU A 483 -8.70 13.60 17.09
N CYS A 484 -9.45 14.70 17.06
CA CYS A 484 -8.83 16.03 17.01
C CYS A 484 -8.12 16.32 18.33
N VAL A 485 -6.79 16.48 18.27
CA VAL A 485 -5.95 16.74 19.44
C VAL A 485 -5.58 18.21 19.56
N GLY A 486 -5.64 18.96 18.46
CA GLY A 486 -5.42 20.40 18.50
C GLY A 486 -5.47 21.08 17.14
N TYR A 487 -5.19 22.38 17.14
CA TYR A 487 -5.07 23.18 15.93
C TYR A 487 -3.81 24.05 16.03
N ASP A 488 -2.83 23.83 15.16
CA ASP A 488 -1.61 24.63 15.18
C ASP A 488 -1.73 25.82 14.23
N ARG A 489 -2.06 27.00 14.79
CA ARG A 489 -2.17 28.25 14.03
C ARG A 489 -0.83 28.69 13.46
N GLY A 490 0.28 28.44 14.15
CA GLY A 490 1.62 28.77 13.69
C GLY A 490 1.99 27.98 12.43
N PHE A 491 1.73 26.67 12.46
CA PHE A 491 1.89 25.78 11.32
C PHE A 491 1.02 26.23 10.13
N ASN A 492 -0.27 26.49 10.34
CA ASN A 492 -1.14 26.96 9.25
C ASN A 492 -0.65 28.28 8.63
N ASN A 493 -0.24 29.25 9.47
CA ASN A 493 0.31 30.52 8.99
C ASN A 493 1.61 30.33 8.19
N MET A 494 2.46 29.39 8.60
CA MET A 494 3.67 29.01 7.86
C MET A 494 3.30 28.49 6.47
N LEU A 495 2.31 27.61 6.35
CA LEU A 495 1.85 27.09 5.05
C LEU A 495 1.33 28.20 4.14
N ILE A 496 0.55 29.13 4.69
CA ILE A 496 0.01 30.28 3.95
C ILE A 496 1.15 31.11 3.36
N ARG A 497 2.16 31.46 4.17
CA ARG A 497 3.32 32.24 3.72
C ARG A 497 4.10 31.52 2.63
N HIS A 498 4.38 30.23 2.79
CA HIS A 498 5.08 29.43 1.77
C HIS A 498 4.30 29.38 0.45
N LYS A 499 2.97 29.28 0.51
CA LYS A 499 2.12 29.31 -0.69
C LYS A 499 2.18 30.68 -1.37
N GLU A 500 2.07 31.76 -0.61
CA GLU A 500 2.14 33.14 -1.12
C GLU A 500 3.49 33.40 -1.82
N ASP A 501 4.60 33.03 -1.19
CA ASP A 501 5.95 33.16 -1.77
C ASP A 501 6.09 32.38 -3.10
N LEU A 502 5.50 31.18 -3.19
CA LEU A 502 5.53 30.38 -4.41
C LEU A 502 4.66 30.97 -5.51
N ASP A 503 3.48 31.48 -5.16
CA ASP A 503 2.57 32.12 -6.10
C ASP A 503 3.17 33.43 -6.65
N GLU A 504 3.87 34.20 -5.82
CA GLU A 504 4.64 35.39 -6.23
C GLU A 504 5.77 35.03 -7.20
N LYS A 505 6.56 33.99 -6.89
CA LYS A 505 7.63 33.50 -7.78
C LYS A 505 7.08 33.05 -9.13
N LYS A 506 5.99 32.28 -9.15
CA LYS A 506 5.31 31.85 -10.38
C LYS A 506 4.75 33.04 -11.17
N ALA A 507 4.21 34.05 -10.49
CA ALA A 507 3.73 35.26 -11.15
C ALA A 507 4.87 36.07 -11.76
N ALA A 508 6.02 36.17 -11.09
CA ALA A 508 7.21 36.80 -11.63
C ALA A 508 7.75 36.06 -12.86
N GLN A 509 7.87 34.72 -12.79
CA GLN A 509 8.30 33.90 -13.93
C GLN A 509 7.41 34.03 -15.16
N ARG A 510 6.10 34.25 -14.99
CA ARG A 510 5.15 34.45 -16.11
C ARG A 510 5.22 35.84 -16.75
N ARG A 511 5.88 36.80 -16.09
CA ARG A 511 6.05 38.17 -16.61
C ARG A 511 7.31 38.30 -17.47
N PHE A 512 8.27 37.41 -17.28
CA PHE A 512 9.41 37.23 -18.17
C PHE A 512 9.03 36.26 -19.30
#